data_AF-A0A5Y3W9E6-F1
#
_entry.id   AF-A0A5Y3W9E6-F1
#
_cell.length_a   1.000
_cell.length_b   1.000
_cell.length_c   1.000
_cell.angle_alpha   90.00
_cell.angle_beta   90.00
_cell.angle_gamma   90.00
#
_symmetry.space_group_name_H-M   'P 1'
#
loop_
_entity.id
_entity.type
_entity.pdbx_description
1 polymer ?
#
loop_
_entity_poly.entity_id
_entity_poly.type
_entity_poly.pdbx_seq_one_letter_code
_entity_poly.pdbx_strand_id
1 'polypeptide(L)'
;NCNFEPRILRRYKGEYGDIRVDVMPQDIGEIDVMEFDPDYIISWVDKVADGVFTPLQFVANVYYRNGIQMASFREDIEVEDLSHLTAKDYGDVVGQAVEWVREQFDEPASASRPVAQLPRLAA
;
A
#
# COMPACT_ATOMS: atom_id res chain seq x y z
N ASN A 1 -1.94 2.06 -23.00
CA ASN A 1 -3.22 1.85 -22.28
C ASN A 1 -3.08 2.41 -20.86
N CYS A 2 -2.90 3.74 -20.71
CA CYS A 2 -2.41 4.35 -19.45
C CYS A 2 -3.35 5.41 -18.84
N ASN A 3 -4.64 5.38 -19.17
CA ASN A 3 -5.63 6.36 -18.69
C ASN A 3 -6.44 5.83 -17.49
N PHE A 4 -5.80 5.07 -16.60
CA PHE A 4 -6.47 4.59 -15.40
C PHE A 4 -6.53 5.72 -14.36
N GLU A 5 -7.74 6.15 -14.01
CA GLU A 5 -7.92 7.17 -12.98
C GLU A 5 -7.81 6.53 -11.58
N PRO A 6 -7.03 7.13 -10.65
CA PRO A 6 -6.94 6.67 -9.28
C PRO A 6 -8.31 6.55 -8.62
N ARG A 7 -8.55 5.44 -7.92
CA ARG A 7 -9.82 5.21 -7.20
C ARG A 7 -9.66 4.29 -6.00
N ILE A 8 -10.57 4.43 -5.04
CA ILE A 8 -10.73 3.45 -3.96
C ILE A 8 -11.40 2.20 -4.55
N LEU A 9 -10.70 1.06 -4.48
CA LEU A 9 -11.22 -0.24 -4.88
C LEU A 9 -12.06 -0.88 -3.76
N ARG A 10 -11.59 -0.76 -2.50
CA ARG A 10 -12.23 -1.42 -1.36
C ARG A 10 -12.03 -0.64 -0.08
N ARG A 11 -12.96 -0.81 0.86
CA ARG A 11 -12.85 -0.30 2.22
C ARG A 11 -13.25 -1.37 3.22
N TYR A 12 -12.37 -1.67 4.17
CA TYR A 12 -12.58 -2.60 5.27
C TYR A 12 -12.71 -1.81 6.56
N LYS A 13 -13.87 -1.88 7.22
CA LYS A 13 -14.11 -1.19 8.48
C LYS A 13 -13.81 -2.12 9.64
N GLY A 14 -13.15 -1.60 10.68
CA GLY A 14 -12.95 -2.25 11.96
C GLY A 14 -13.35 -1.33 13.12
N GLU A 15 -13.15 -1.80 14.35
CA GLU A 15 -13.46 -1.03 15.56
C GLU A 15 -12.59 0.23 15.71
N TYR A 16 -11.31 0.12 15.36
CA TYR A 16 -10.32 1.19 15.54
C TYR A 16 -10.24 2.16 14.36
N GLY A 17 -10.89 1.85 13.23
CA GLY A 17 -10.80 2.65 12.00
C GLY A 17 -11.12 1.86 10.74
N ASP A 18 -10.41 2.14 9.65
CA ASP A 18 -10.60 1.45 8.37
C ASP A 18 -9.32 1.29 7.56
N ILE A 19 -9.24 0.21 6.78
CA ILE A 19 -8.24 0.02 5.73
C ILE A 19 -8.90 0.37 4.40
N ARG A 20 -8.27 1.25 3.63
CA ARG A 20 -8.69 1.59 2.26
C ARG A 20 -7.69 1.00 1.28
N VAL A 21 -8.21 0.33 0.26
CA VAL A 21 -7.42 -0.16 -0.86
C VAL A 21 -7.65 0.79 -2.01
N ASP A 22 -6.63 1.55 -2.35
CA ASP A 22 -6.58 2.42 -3.50
C ASP A 22 -5.86 1.71 -4.65
N VAL A 23 -6.26 2.02 -5.87
CA VAL A 23 -5.61 1.58 -7.10
C VAL A 23 -5.32 2.80 -7.95
N MET A 24 -4.11 2.86 -8.50
CA MET A 24 -3.63 3.97 -9.32
C MET A 24 -2.65 3.46 -10.38
N PRO A 25 -2.33 4.24 -11.42
CA PRO A 25 -1.24 3.91 -12.33
C PRO A 25 0.06 3.71 -11.55
N GLN A 26 0.87 2.73 -11.96
CA GLN A 26 2.23 2.59 -11.44
C GLN A 26 3.05 3.84 -11.80
N ASP A 27 3.86 4.33 -10.85
CA ASP A 27 4.81 5.41 -11.14
C ASP A 27 6.04 4.83 -11.85
N ILE A 28 6.00 4.87 -13.18
CA ILE A 28 7.11 4.41 -14.04
C ILE A 28 8.40 5.18 -13.75
N GLY A 29 8.31 6.42 -13.24
CA GLY A 29 9.48 7.22 -12.87
C GLY A 29 10.23 6.73 -11.63
N GLU A 30 9.56 5.95 -10.77
CA GLU A 30 10.17 5.34 -9.58
C GLU A 30 10.78 3.96 -9.86
N ILE A 31 10.58 3.40 -11.07
CA ILE A 31 11.21 2.14 -11.47
C ILE A 31 12.72 2.36 -11.56
N ASP A 32 13.48 1.59 -10.77
CA ASP A 32 14.93 1.56 -10.89
C ASP A 32 15.33 0.79 -12.15
N VAL A 33 15.38 1.51 -13.27
CA VAL A 33 15.77 0.95 -14.57
C VAL A 33 17.17 0.33 -14.59
N MET A 34 18.01 0.62 -13.59
CA MET A 34 19.35 0.02 -13.47
C MET A 34 19.32 -1.37 -12.83
N GLU A 35 18.24 -1.74 -12.14
CA GLU A 35 18.03 -3.07 -11.57
C GLU A 35 17.66 -4.11 -12.64
N PHE A 36 17.10 -3.66 -13.76
CA PHE A 36 16.58 -4.52 -14.82
C PHE A 36 17.51 -4.58 -16.03
N ASP A 37 17.44 -5.71 -16.74
CA ASP A 37 18.03 -5.84 -18.07
C ASP A 37 17.36 -4.84 -19.04
N PRO A 38 18.13 -4.03 -19.80
CA PRO A 38 17.55 -3.13 -20.81
C PRO A 38 16.60 -3.82 -21.79
N ASP A 39 16.89 -5.07 -22.18
CA ASP A 39 16.03 -5.82 -23.12
C ASP A 39 14.70 -6.21 -22.46
N TYR A 40 14.70 -6.45 -21.14
CA TYR A 40 13.48 -6.68 -20.38
C TYR A 40 12.60 -5.42 -20.35
N ILE A 41 13.19 -4.25 -20.07
CA ILE A 41 12.44 -2.99 -20.02
C ILE A 41 11.83 -2.64 -21.38
N ILE A 42 12.58 -2.82 -22.47
CA ILE A 42 12.05 -2.59 -23.82
C ILE A 42 10.88 -3.54 -24.08
N SER A 43 11.04 -4.84 -23.83
CA SER A 43 9.96 -5.81 -24.02
C SER A 43 8.75 -5.53 -23.12
N TRP A 44 8.97 -5.05 -21.91
CA TRP A 44 7.91 -4.67 -20.98
C TRP A 44 7.12 -3.48 -21.51
N VAL A 45 7.79 -2.43 -21.99
CA VAL A 45 7.16 -1.24 -22.58
C VAL A 45 6.34 -1.62 -23.81
N ASP A 46 6.86 -2.50 -24.67
CA ASP A 46 6.12 -3.00 -25.83
C ASP A 46 4.83 -3.72 -25.42
N LYS A 47 4.88 -4.58 -24.39
CA LYS A 47 3.68 -5.28 -23.87
C LYS A 47 2.65 -4.31 -23.31
N VAL A 48 3.07 -3.25 -22.62
CA VAL A 48 2.17 -2.19 -22.11
C VAL A 48 1.55 -1.38 -23.26
N ALA A 49 2.34 -1.07 -24.29
CA ALA A 49 1.88 -0.36 -25.48
C ALA A 49 0.86 -1.19 -26.28
N ASP A 50 1.12 -2.49 -26.42
CA ASP A 50 0.24 -3.47 -27.06
C ASP A 50 -0.99 -3.82 -26.22
N GLY A 51 -1.04 -3.38 -24.96
CA GLY A 51 -2.16 -3.59 -24.06
C GLY A 51 -2.29 -5.02 -23.55
N VAL A 52 -1.18 -5.76 -23.50
CA VAL A 52 -1.11 -7.12 -22.94
C VAL A 52 -1.48 -7.09 -21.45
N PHE A 53 -1.01 -6.08 -20.73
CA PHE A 53 -1.39 -5.78 -19.35
C PHE A 53 -1.35 -4.28 -19.11
N THR A 54 -1.90 -3.86 -17.97
CA THR A 54 -1.79 -2.50 -17.45
C THR A 54 -0.99 -2.51 -16.15
N PRO A 55 0.10 -1.74 -16.07
CA PRO A 55 0.86 -1.59 -14.84
C PRO A 55 0.12 -0.69 -13.86
N LEU A 56 -0.18 -1.23 -12.69
CA LEU A 56 -0.90 -0.55 -11.62
C LEU A 56 -0.12 -0.62 -10.31
N GLN A 57 -0.46 0.28 -9.40
CA GLN A 57 -0.05 0.22 -8.01
C GLN A 57 -1.30 0.08 -7.13
N PHE A 58 -1.28 -0.92 -6.26
CA PHE A 58 -2.22 -1.03 -5.15
C PHE A 58 -1.64 -0.42 -3.90
N VAL A 59 -2.47 0.30 -3.16
CA VAL A 59 -2.07 0.93 -1.91
C VAL A 59 -3.09 0.61 -0.82
N ALA A 60 -2.65 -0.09 0.23
CA ALA A 60 -3.43 -0.30 1.43
C ALA A 60 -3.10 0.79 2.47
N ASN A 61 -4.02 1.72 2.65
CA ASN A 61 -3.92 2.81 3.61
C ASN A 61 -4.70 2.49 4.88
N VAL A 62 -4.01 2.49 6.03
CA VAL A 62 -4.62 2.27 7.35
C VAL A 62 -5.01 3.61 7.96
N TYR A 63 -6.29 3.79 8.29
CA TYR A 63 -6.80 4.98 8.95
C TYR A 63 -7.32 4.65 10.34
N TYR A 64 -6.99 5.48 11.32
CA TYR A 64 -7.66 5.46 12.62
C TYR A 64 -9.06 6.10 12.52
N ARG A 65 -9.96 5.81 13.45
CA ARG A 65 -11.37 6.27 13.45
C ARG A 65 -11.55 7.79 13.37
N ASN A 66 -10.53 8.57 13.74
CA ASN A 66 -10.54 10.04 13.60
C ASN A 66 -10.12 10.52 12.20
N GLY A 67 -9.86 9.61 11.26
CA GLY A 67 -9.47 9.91 9.89
C GLY A 67 -7.96 10.12 9.69
N ILE A 68 -7.13 9.99 10.72
CA ILE A 68 -5.67 10.08 10.58
C ILE A 68 -5.17 8.81 9.90
N GLN A 69 -4.35 8.99 8.85
CA GLN A 69 -3.62 7.88 8.24
C GLN A 69 -2.46 7.47 9.14
N MET A 70 -2.43 6.19 9.47
CA MET A 70 -1.46 5.59 10.39
C MET A 70 -0.32 4.88 9.65
N ALA A 71 -0.64 4.23 8.53
CA ALA A 71 0.32 3.48 7.72
C ALA A 71 -0.13 3.39 6.25
N SER A 72 0.81 3.06 5.35
CA SER A 72 0.57 2.87 3.91
C SER A 72 1.48 1.75 3.41
N PHE A 73 0.90 0.80 2.68
CA PHE A 73 1.61 -0.33 2.08
C PHE A 73 1.32 -0.34 0.58
N ARG A 74 2.35 -0.51 -0.23
CA ARG A 74 2.27 -0.35 -1.69
C ARG A 74 2.83 -1.57 -2.39
N GLU A 75 2.24 -1.89 -3.53
CA GLU A 75 2.70 -2.98 -4.39
C GLU A 75 2.36 -2.66 -5.84
N ASP A 76 3.34 -2.85 -6.71
CA ASP A 76 3.19 -2.70 -8.14
C ASP A 76 2.83 -4.04 -8.76
N ILE A 77 1.85 -4.05 -9.66
CA ILE A 77 1.34 -5.27 -10.29
C ILE A 77 1.02 -5.05 -11.77
N GLU A 78 1.21 -6.11 -12.56
CA GLU A 78 0.78 -6.17 -13.95
C GLU A 78 -0.62 -6.81 -14.01
N VAL A 79 -1.62 -6.04 -14.43
CA VAL A 79 -3.02 -6.51 -14.49
C VAL A 79 -3.46 -6.69 -15.93
N GLU A 80 -3.85 -7.91 -16.29
CA GLU A 80 -4.40 -8.23 -17.62
C GLU A 80 -5.85 -7.75 -17.81
N ASP A 81 -6.68 -7.81 -16.76
CA ASP A 81 -8.10 -7.42 -16.80
C ASP A 81 -8.47 -6.37 -15.74
N LEU A 82 -8.40 -5.10 -16.14
CA LEU A 82 -8.80 -3.95 -15.32
C LEU A 82 -10.28 -3.96 -14.91
N SER A 83 -11.13 -4.64 -15.68
CA SER A 83 -12.58 -4.66 -15.41
C SER A 83 -12.96 -5.64 -14.30
N HIS A 84 -12.06 -6.59 -13.97
CA HIS A 84 -12.29 -7.64 -12.98
C HIS A 84 -11.16 -7.74 -11.95
N LEU A 85 -10.82 -6.61 -11.31
CA LEU A 85 -9.91 -6.63 -10.15
C LEU A 85 -10.51 -7.43 -8.99
N THR A 86 -9.73 -8.37 -8.46
CA THR A 86 -10.10 -9.29 -7.39
C THR A 86 -9.21 -9.12 -6.17
N ALA A 87 -9.57 -9.78 -5.06
CA ALA A 87 -8.75 -9.81 -3.85
C ALA A 87 -7.39 -10.49 -4.06
N LYS A 88 -7.18 -11.25 -5.15
CA LYS A 88 -5.87 -11.80 -5.48
C LYS A 88 -4.89 -10.70 -5.87
N ASP A 89 -5.38 -9.63 -6.50
CA ASP A 89 -4.53 -8.58 -7.07
C ASP A 89 -4.02 -7.59 -6.01
N TYR A 90 -4.78 -7.38 -4.93
CA TYR A 90 -4.42 -6.47 -3.82
C TYR A 90 -4.27 -7.18 -2.47
N GLY A 91 -4.33 -8.50 -2.46
CA GLY A 91 -4.39 -9.32 -1.24
C GLY A 91 -3.15 -9.14 -0.37
N ASP A 92 -1.98 -9.00 -0.99
CA ASP A 92 -0.71 -8.93 -0.30
C ASP A 92 -0.55 -7.59 0.44
N VAL A 93 -0.83 -6.44 -0.19
CA VAL A 93 -0.87 -5.14 0.52
C VAL A 93 -1.90 -5.09 1.64
N VAL A 94 -3.06 -5.73 1.47
CA VAL A 94 -4.06 -5.84 2.56
C VAL A 94 -3.56 -6.75 3.67
N GLY A 95 -2.88 -7.85 3.34
CA GLY A 95 -2.24 -8.75 4.29
C GLY A 95 -1.23 -8.03 5.17
N GLN A 96 -0.32 -7.27 4.55
CA GLN A 96 0.68 -6.44 5.25
C GLN A 96 0.00 -5.41 6.18
N ALA A 97 -1.04 -4.73 5.69
CA ALA A 97 -1.79 -3.78 6.52
C ALA A 97 -2.48 -4.44 7.72
N VAL A 98 -3.07 -5.62 7.54
CA VAL A 98 -3.70 -6.39 8.61
C VAL A 98 -2.68 -6.88 9.64
N GLU A 99 -1.54 -7.39 9.18
CA GLU A 99 -0.45 -7.81 10.04
C GLU A 99 0.05 -6.66 10.90
N TRP A 100 0.32 -5.50 10.27
CA TRP A 100 0.71 -4.29 10.99
C TRP A 100 -0.32 -3.86 12.03
N VAL A 101 -1.63 -3.91 11.71
CA VAL A 101 -2.69 -3.59 12.68
C VAL A 101 -2.65 -4.54 13.87
N ARG A 102 -2.45 -5.84 13.65
CA ARG A 102 -2.33 -6.82 14.74
C ARG A 102 -1.12 -6.50 15.63
N GLU A 103 0.03 -6.20 15.04
CA GLU A 103 1.23 -5.82 15.81
C GLU A 103 1.00 -4.57 16.67
N GLN A 104 0.27 -3.57 16.16
CA GLN A 104 0.03 -2.33 16.91
C GLN A 104 -1.01 -2.46 18.03
N PHE A 105 -2.01 -3.34 17.88
CA PHE A 105 -3.20 -3.35 18.75
C PHE A 105 -3.43 -4.68 19.50
N ASP A 106 -2.86 -5.80 19.05
CA ASP A 106 -3.01 -7.11 19.69
C ASP A 106 -1.78 -7.51 20.54
N GLU A 107 -0.66 -6.78 20.51
CA GLU A 107 0.41 -6.98 21.50
C GLU A 107 -0.08 -6.55 22.90
N PRO A 108 -0.03 -7.44 23.92
CA PRO A 108 -0.55 -7.13 25.24
C PRO A 108 0.29 -6.01 25.87
N ALA A 109 -0.41 -5.07 26.50
CA ALA A 109 0.07 -3.99 27.36
C ALA A 109 1.14 -4.45 28.38
N SER A 110 2.37 -4.65 27.90
CA SER A 110 3.53 -5.12 28.67
C SER A 110 4.80 -4.33 28.32
N ALA A 111 4.68 -3.24 27.57
CA ALA A 111 5.68 -2.18 27.60
C ALA A 111 5.31 -1.21 28.71
N SER A 112 5.66 -1.56 29.96
CA SER A 112 5.90 -0.58 31.02
C SER A 112 7.00 0.36 30.52
N ARG A 113 6.65 1.36 29.71
CA ARG A 113 7.56 2.44 29.37
C ARG A 113 7.80 3.22 30.65
N PRO A 114 9.01 3.26 31.22
CA PRO A 114 9.26 4.15 32.33
C PRO A 114 9.04 5.56 31.81
N VAL A 115 8.05 6.25 32.38
CA VAL A 115 7.85 7.68 32.19
C VAL A 115 9.16 8.33 32.57
N ALA A 116 9.90 8.87 31.59
CA ALA A 116 11.06 9.67 31.87
C ALA A 116 10.61 10.85 32.75
N GLN A 117 10.96 10.80 34.03
CA GLN A 117 10.74 11.93 34.93
C GLN A 117 11.58 13.09 34.40
N LEU A 118 10.90 14.10 33.86
CA LEU A 118 11.52 15.38 33.54
C LEU A 118 12.20 15.93 34.81
N PRO A 119 13.46 16.39 34.73
CA PRO A 119 14.12 16.97 35.89
C PRO A 119 13.33 18.18 36.36
N ARG A 120 13.02 18.22 37.65
CA ARG A 120 12.47 19.42 38.31
C ARG A 120 13.55 20.50 38.20
N LEU A 121 13.27 21.56 37.45
CA LEU A 121 14.09 22.77 37.46
C LEU A 121 14.08 23.32 38.89
N ALA A 122 15.24 23.32 39.54
CA ALA A 122 15.43 23.97 40.82
C ALA A 122 15.28 25.49 40.63
N ALA A 123 14.60 26.12 41.60
CA ALA A 123 14.31 27.55 41.67
C ALA A 123 15.56 28.39 41.94
#